data_AF-A0A3F3Q8S0-F1
#
_entry.id   AF-A0A3F3Q8S0-F1
#
_cell.length_a   1.000
_cell.length_b   1.000
_cell.length_c   1.000
_cell.angle_alpha   90.00
_cell.angle_beta   90.00
_cell.angle_gamma   90.00
#
_symmetry.space_group_name_H-M   'P 1'
#
loop_
_entity.id
_entity.type
_entity.pdbx_description
1 polymer ?
#
loop_
_entity_poly.entity_id
_entity_poly.type
_entity_poly.pdbx_seq_one_letter_code
_entity_poly.pdbx_strand_id
1 'polypeptide(L)'
;MPLHIFLRRSLAPHLSVSGARTSLRTPQARFYSPDYLRSLKARRIPWTITKEDLRKPEAELIEVVRSGIWDDPSGESRNMVDKRARHDAQQEAKRRKIENGEEVRAPVYATQFSKEDIESEQRRPKKKVAVLLGYSGTGYKGMQLSETEKTIEGELFAAFVAAGAISKANATDPKKSSLVRCARTDKGVHAAGNIVSLKLIVEDEDIIQKINDKLSSQIRVWDILVTNKSFSSYQLCDSRIYEYLIPTHCFLPPHPSTYLGKKLFEYAEKEGDLEGYKARQEEVASYWEETDEKYVRPILDNTPEDIRKLVEKVLHLNDEDQSAQDDMFQTQDKPASEETTEQPSSEGKPADAEKDEAEEARRRKIFETVKAIKAAYLQAKRAYRIPAQRLARVQEALDKYVGTNNFFNYTIQKTHADPSSKRHIKSFKLAEQPIIINGTEWLSLKVHGQSFMMHQIRKMVAMAAMVVRCGCDPQRIVETYGANKIAIPKAPGLGLLLERPVFDSYNRKTHETGKDPIDFDKHADTINEFKQREIYDRIFREEEETHAFSAFFGHLDHYSQEEFLYVTSGGIPAARLVSVPANGTEEKKSQREALAEVEGAASEDEGAPPNGGEEGG
;
A
#
# COMPACT_ATOMS: atom_id res chain seq x y z
N MET A 1 16.17 11.62 -64.01
CA MET A 1 15.99 12.72 -64.99
C MET A 1 14.56 12.68 -65.48
N PRO A 2 13.91 13.83 -65.70
CA PRO A 2 13.79 14.97 -64.78
C PRO A 2 12.31 15.44 -64.80
N LEU A 3 11.76 16.50 -64.19
CA LEU A 3 12.18 17.85 -63.83
C LEU A 3 11.25 18.31 -62.66
N HIS A 4 11.68 19.04 -61.62
CA HIS A 4 12.07 20.47 -61.60
C HIS A 4 10.88 21.40 -61.96
N ILE A 5 10.42 22.38 -61.16
CA ILE A 5 11.07 23.63 -60.68
C ILE A 5 10.01 24.35 -59.81
N PHE A 6 10.27 24.78 -58.56
CA PHE A 6 10.95 26.01 -58.10
C PHE A 6 10.21 27.34 -58.39
N LEU A 7 9.97 28.14 -57.32
CA LEU A 7 10.39 29.55 -57.10
C LEU A 7 9.43 30.20 -56.07
N ARG A 8 9.86 30.53 -54.84
CA ARG A 8 10.74 31.62 -54.33
C ARG A 8 10.05 33.00 -54.22
N ARG A 9 10.20 33.58 -53.00
CA ARG A 9 10.45 35.01 -52.67
C ARG A 9 9.25 35.96 -52.88
N SER A 10 9.01 37.06 -52.13
CA SER A 10 9.82 37.86 -51.21
C SER A 10 9.01 39.08 -50.71
N LEU A 11 9.30 39.54 -49.49
CA LEU A 11 9.32 40.94 -48.97
C LEU A 11 8.02 41.79 -48.83
N ALA A 12 7.96 42.45 -47.66
CA ALA A 12 7.10 43.56 -47.17
C ALA A 12 7.28 44.88 -48.01
N PRO A 13 6.76 46.11 -47.70
CA PRO A 13 6.18 46.68 -46.44
C PRO A 13 5.04 47.77 -46.61
N HIS A 14 4.77 48.52 -45.51
CA HIS A 14 4.09 49.86 -45.39
C HIS A 14 2.53 49.92 -45.35
N LEU A 15 1.82 50.80 -44.60
CA LEU A 15 2.11 52.00 -43.80
C LEU A 15 0.91 52.37 -42.88
N SER A 16 1.22 52.89 -41.68
CA SER A 16 0.58 53.93 -40.83
C SER A 16 -0.94 54.10 -40.58
N VAL A 17 -1.29 53.96 -39.28
CA VAL A 17 -1.90 54.94 -38.34
C VAL A 17 -3.11 55.82 -38.74
N SER A 18 -4.26 55.58 -38.09
CA SER A 18 -5.10 56.51 -37.29
C SER A 18 -6.48 55.83 -37.07
N GLY A 19 -7.27 55.97 -36.00
CA GLY A 19 -7.21 56.62 -34.70
C GLY A 19 -8.56 56.35 -34.00
N ALA A 20 -8.56 56.49 -32.66
CA ALA A 20 -9.70 56.74 -31.76
C ALA A 20 -10.64 55.61 -31.26
N ARG A 21 -10.36 55.25 -29.99
CA ARG A 21 -11.25 55.24 -28.78
C ARG A 21 -12.35 54.18 -28.62
N THR A 22 -12.17 53.30 -27.61
CA THR A 22 -13.00 53.08 -26.39
C THR A 22 -12.48 51.82 -25.65
N SER A 23 -11.84 51.91 -24.48
CA SER A 23 -12.34 51.67 -23.10
C SER A 23 -13.19 50.39 -22.94
N LEU A 24 -12.89 49.37 -22.13
CA LEU A 24 -12.61 49.37 -20.68
C LEU A 24 -11.96 48.05 -20.17
N ARG A 25 -10.95 48.20 -19.31
CA ARG A 25 -10.61 47.48 -18.05
C ARG A 25 -10.23 45.99 -18.04
N THR A 26 -8.92 45.77 -17.98
CA THR A 26 -8.24 44.91 -16.99
C THR A 26 -7.80 45.74 -15.77
N PRO A 27 -7.79 45.21 -14.53
CA PRO A 27 -6.99 45.80 -13.44
C PRO A 27 -5.73 44.99 -13.18
N GLN A 28 -4.60 45.65 -13.42
CA GLN A 28 -3.29 45.32 -12.86
C GLN A 28 -3.29 45.44 -11.33
N ALA A 29 -2.39 44.69 -10.71
CA ALA A 29 -2.03 44.73 -9.31
C ALA A 29 -1.92 46.16 -8.73
N ARG A 30 -2.48 46.37 -7.55
CA ARG A 30 -2.10 47.47 -6.65
C ARG A 30 -1.90 46.93 -5.25
N PHE A 31 -0.62 46.91 -4.87
CA PHE A 31 -0.12 46.65 -3.53
C PHE A 31 -0.58 47.75 -2.55
N TYR A 32 -0.63 47.37 -1.27
CA TYR A 32 -0.89 48.22 -0.11
C TYR A 32 -0.08 49.53 -0.10
N SER A 33 -0.65 50.58 0.51
CA SER A 33 -0.09 51.93 0.47
C SER A 33 1.23 52.07 1.25
N PRO A 34 2.11 53.01 0.85
CA PRO A 34 3.39 53.29 1.50
C PRO A 34 3.32 53.67 2.99
N ASP A 35 2.15 54.08 3.48
CA ASP A 35 1.96 54.52 4.88
C ASP A 35 1.72 53.34 5.83
N TYR A 36 1.15 52.23 5.33
CA TYR A 36 0.98 50.99 6.10
C TYR A 36 2.33 50.32 6.42
N LEU A 37 3.29 50.42 5.50
CA LEU A 37 4.64 49.89 5.70
C LEU A 37 5.49 50.74 6.65
N ARG A 38 5.13 52.01 6.88
CA ARG A 38 5.83 52.86 7.86
C ARG A 38 5.37 52.60 9.29
N SER A 39 4.12 52.24 9.52
CA SER A 39 3.60 52.01 10.89
C SER A 39 4.08 50.70 11.53
N LEU A 40 4.45 49.70 10.73
CA LEU A 40 5.02 48.43 11.20
C LEU A 40 6.47 48.54 11.69
N LYS A 41 7.20 49.60 11.33
CA LYS A 41 8.62 49.81 11.75
C LYS A 41 8.79 50.41 13.14
N ALA A 42 7.71 50.77 13.85
CA ALA A 42 7.79 51.57 15.06
C ALA A 42 7.54 50.83 16.39
N ARG A 43 7.45 49.49 16.43
CA ARG A 43 7.32 48.76 17.71
C ARG A 43 8.31 47.59 17.81
N ARG A 44 9.19 47.72 18.80
CA ARG A 44 10.34 46.87 19.15
C ARG A 44 9.87 45.84 20.19
N ILE A 45 10.10 44.54 19.96
CA ILE A 45 10.13 43.49 21.00
C ILE A 45 11.32 42.56 20.68
N PRO A 46 12.09 42.14 21.70
CA PRO A 46 13.52 41.89 21.60
C PRO A 46 13.86 40.42 21.39
N TRP A 47 14.84 40.18 20.52
CA TRP A 47 16.03 39.31 20.61
C TRP A 47 16.47 38.99 19.18
N THR A 48 16.99 40.01 18.50
CA THR A 48 17.75 39.87 17.26
C THR A 48 19.13 40.47 17.48
N ILE A 49 20.12 39.58 17.49
CA ILE A 49 21.56 39.82 17.52
C ILE A 49 21.93 40.86 16.43
N THR A 50 22.76 41.86 16.77
CA THR A 50 23.17 42.93 15.86
C THR A 50 24.56 42.67 15.27
N LYS A 51 24.91 43.41 14.21
CA LYS A 51 26.18 43.30 13.44
C LYS A 51 27.47 43.58 14.24
N GLU A 52 27.37 43.93 15.53
CA GLU A 52 28.51 44.11 16.44
C GLU A 52 28.87 42.83 17.21
N ASP A 53 28.00 41.81 17.22
CA ASP A 53 28.26 40.49 17.82
C ASP A 53 29.09 39.55 16.91
N LEU A 54 29.50 40.04 15.73
CA LEU A 54 30.27 39.30 14.73
C LEU A 54 31.69 39.85 14.61
N ARG A 55 32.52 39.66 15.64
CA ARG A 55 33.98 39.59 15.48
C ARG A 55 34.50 38.33 16.17
N LYS A 56 35.14 37.48 15.35
CA LYS A 56 35.77 36.18 15.62
C LYS A 56 36.82 36.23 16.76
N PRO A 57 37.26 35.10 17.37
CA PRO A 57 37.33 33.76 16.73
C PRO A 57 36.95 32.57 17.61
N GLU A 58 36.27 31.59 17.02
CA GLU A 58 36.52 30.18 17.39
C GLU A 58 36.13 29.30 16.21
N ALA A 59 37.11 28.55 15.74
CA ALA A 59 37.21 28.02 14.39
C ALA A 59 36.88 26.53 14.32
N GLU A 60 35.93 26.01 15.12
CA GLU A 60 35.68 24.56 15.15
C GLU A 60 34.21 24.11 15.01
N LEU A 61 33.25 25.03 14.82
CA LEU A 61 31.83 24.64 14.77
C LEU A 61 31.08 24.98 13.48
N ILE A 62 31.78 25.42 12.42
CA ILE A 62 31.15 25.79 11.13
C ILE A 62 31.61 24.91 9.95
N GLU A 63 32.31 23.80 10.20
CA GLU A 63 32.51 22.77 9.17
C GLU A 63 31.44 21.66 9.18
N VAL A 64 30.67 21.51 10.26
CA VAL A 64 29.68 20.43 10.38
C VAL A 64 28.33 20.78 9.75
N VAL A 65 28.02 22.07 9.59
CA VAL A 65 26.66 22.51 9.18
C VAL A 65 26.60 23.04 7.74
N ARG A 66 27.73 23.19 7.05
CA ARG A 66 27.76 23.76 5.68
C ARG A 66 27.88 22.76 4.54
N SER A 67 28.05 21.47 4.80
CA SER A 67 28.21 20.44 3.75
C SER A 67 26.94 19.64 3.44
N GLY A 68 25.80 19.93 4.09
CA GLY A 68 24.65 19.03 4.06
C GLY A 68 23.56 19.31 3.03
N ILE A 69 23.41 20.55 2.54
CA ILE A 69 22.15 20.92 1.88
C ILE A 69 22.39 21.97 0.79
N TRP A 70 22.43 21.51 -0.47
CA TRP A 70 22.47 22.27 -1.73
C TRP A 70 23.83 22.83 -2.18
N ASP A 71 24.58 22.02 -2.94
CA ASP A 71 25.14 22.46 -4.22
C ASP A 71 25.33 21.25 -5.15
N ASP A 72 24.75 21.34 -6.34
CA ASP A 72 25.03 20.48 -7.49
C ASP A 72 26.19 21.11 -8.27
N PRO A 73 27.26 20.35 -8.59
CA PRO A 73 28.04 20.66 -9.78
C PRO A 73 28.09 19.44 -10.70
N SER A 74 27.30 19.51 -11.76
CA SER A 74 27.70 18.96 -13.05
C SER A 74 29.07 19.53 -13.45
N GLY A 75 30.13 18.74 -13.27
CA GLY A 75 31.46 19.08 -13.76
C GLY A 75 32.58 18.39 -12.98
N GLU A 76 33.11 17.31 -13.56
CA GLU A 76 34.40 16.67 -13.27
C GLU A 76 34.46 15.62 -12.14
N SER A 77 34.71 14.37 -12.59
CA SER A 77 35.30 13.23 -11.89
C SER A 77 34.50 12.58 -10.74
N ARG A 78 33.68 11.60 -11.13
CA ARG A 78 33.08 10.57 -10.25
C ARG A 78 34.14 9.83 -9.42
N ASN A 79 34.38 10.25 -8.19
CA ASN A 79 34.99 9.40 -7.19
C ASN A 79 33.91 8.56 -6.50
N MET A 80 34.02 7.25 -6.67
CA MET A 80 33.22 6.23 -6.01
C MET A 80 33.26 6.43 -4.50
N VAL A 81 32.12 6.66 -3.87
CA VAL A 81 31.95 6.50 -2.42
C VAL A 81 32.42 5.09 -2.06
N ASP A 82 33.48 5.00 -1.27
CA ASP A 82 34.15 3.74 -0.98
C ASP A 82 33.25 2.87 -0.08
N LYS A 83 32.48 1.98 -0.72
CA LYS A 83 31.58 1.03 -0.06
C LYS A 83 32.33 0.11 0.91
N ARG A 84 33.65 -0.06 0.77
CA ARG A 84 34.47 -0.82 1.72
C ARG A 84 34.62 -0.09 3.05
N ALA A 85 34.93 1.21 3.03
CA ALA A 85 35.14 1.98 4.26
C ALA A 85 33.91 1.98 5.20
N ARG A 86 32.69 2.06 4.65
CA ARG A 86 31.46 1.96 5.46
C ARG A 86 31.21 0.56 6.03
N HIS A 87 31.55 -0.47 5.27
CA HIS A 87 31.43 -1.86 5.72
C HIS A 87 32.44 -2.18 6.82
N ASP A 88 33.68 -1.71 6.66
CA ASP A 88 34.75 -1.90 7.63
C ASP A 88 34.44 -1.14 8.92
N ALA A 89 33.89 0.08 8.83
CA ALA A 89 33.40 0.83 9.99
C ALA A 89 32.24 0.14 10.73
N GLN A 90 31.30 -0.50 10.02
CA GLN A 90 30.24 -1.30 10.65
C GLN A 90 30.78 -2.55 11.35
N GLN A 91 31.77 -3.23 10.77
CA GLN A 91 32.44 -4.37 11.40
C GLN A 91 33.27 -3.97 12.61
N GLU A 92 33.94 -2.81 12.55
CA GLU A 92 34.71 -2.26 13.66
C GLU A 92 33.79 -1.81 14.80
N ALA A 93 32.64 -1.19 14.49
CA ALA A 93 31.62 -0.87 15.49
C ALA A 93 31.04 -2.14 16.16
N LYS A 94 30.78 -3.21 15.39
CA LYS A 94 30.36 -4.50 15.96
C LYS A 94 31.47 -5.12 16.83
N ARG A 95 32.75 -5.01 16.43
CA ARG A 95 33.91 -5.44 17.26
C ARG A 95 34.02 -4.66 18.57
N ARG A 96 33.89 -3.33 18.54
CA ARG A 96 33.95 -2.48 19.73
C ARG A 96 32.83 -2.79 20.73
N LYS A 97 31.63 -3.15 20.25
CA LYS A 97 30.52 -3.59 21.12
C LYS A 97 30.82 -4.93 21.82
N ILE A 98 31.41 -5.87 21.08
CA ILE A 98 31.86 -7.16 21.64
C ILE A 98 32.98 -6.95 22.66
N GLU A 99 33.95 -6.06 22.38
CA GLU A 99 35.03 -5.70 23.32
C GLU A 99 34.52 -5.00 24.58
N ASN A 100 33.42 -4.26 24.50
CA ASN A 100 32.76 -3.61 25.63
C ASN A 100 31.85 -4.56 26.45
N GLY A 101 31.82 -5.86 26.14
CA GLY A 101 31.02 -6.84 26.88
C GLY A 101 29.52 -6.80 26.58
N GLU A 102 29.07 -6.10 25.53
CA GLU A 102 27.69 -6.16 25.06
C GLU A 102 27.45 -7.44 24.25
N GLU A 103 26.40 -8.21 24.59
CA GLU A 103 25.97 -9.36 23.78
C GLU A 103 25.44 -8.87 22.42
N VAL A 104 26.26 -8.97 21.39
CA VAL A 104 25.82 -8.76 20.01
C VAL A 104 25.02 -9.98 19.57
N ARG A 105 23.69 -9.93 19.76
CA ARG A 105 22.77 -10.95 19.27
C ARG A 105 22.96 -11.11 17.75
N ALA A 106 23.31 -12.31 17.32
CA ALA A 106 23.50 -12.59 15.89
C ALA A 106 22.17 -12.37 15.14
N PRO A 107 22.21 -11.89 13.89
CA PRO A 107 21.01 -11.79 13.07
C PRO A 107 20.28 -13.13 12.99
N VAL A 108 18.95 -13.14 12.98
CA VAL A 108 18.13 -14.37 12.99
C VAL A 108 18.46 -15.32 11.83
N TYR A 109 18.96 -14.79 10.71
CA TYR A 109 19.35 -15.56 9.53
C TYR A 109 20.81 -16.05 9.54
N ALA A 110 21.64 -15.60 10.47
CA ALA A 110 23.06 -15.92 10.51
C ALA A 110 23.28 -17.29 11.16
N THR A 111 23.96 -18.19 10.44
CA THR A 111 24.40 -19.46 11.01
C THR A 111 25.88 -19.36 11.40
N GLN A 112 26.19 -19.62 12.67
CA GLN A 112 27.56 -19.61 13.16
C GLN A 112 28.17 -21.01 13.10
N PHE A 113 29.43 -21.07 12.68
CA PHE A 113 30.23 -22.29 12.67
C PHE A 113 31.53 -22.01 13.43
N SER A 114 32.12 -23.06 14.03
CA SER A 114 33.43 -22.95 14.68
C SER A 114 34.53 -22.59 13.67
N LYS A 115 35.66 -22.05 14.12
CA LYS A 115 36.77 -21.74 13.20
C LYS A 115 37.33 -23.02 12.58
N GLU A 116 37.40 -24.07 13.37
CA GLU A 116 37.84 -25.40 12.98
C GLU A 116 36.92 -25.98 11.89
N ASP A 117 35.61 -25.78 12.01
CA ASP A 117 34.61 -26.19 11.01
C ASP A 117 34.74 -25.44 9.68
N ILE A 118 35.14 -24.16 9.74
CA ILE A 118 35.33 -23.31 8.56
C ILE A 118 36.64 -23.67 7.85
N GLU A 119 37.71 -23.91 8.61
CA GLU A 119 39.03 -24.24 8.07
C GLU A 119 39.09 -25.66 7.49
N SER A 120 38.31 -26.60 8.05
CA SER A 120 38.18 -27.95 7.52
C SER A 120 37.28 -28.07 6.29
N GLU A 121 36.50 -27.04 5.96
CA GLU A 121 35.62 -27.05 4.78
C GLU A 121 36.43 -26.93 3.47
N GLN A 122 36.29 -27.93 2.59
CA GLN A 122 36.93 -27.89 1.28
C GLN A 122 36.32 -26.76 0.41
N ARG A 123 37.17 -25.93 -0.17
CA ARG A 123 36.73 -24.84 -1.06
C ARG A 123 36.18 -25.40 -2.37
N ARG A 124 34.92 -25.06 -2.66
CA ARG A 124 34.22 -25.41 -3.91
C ARG A 124 33.97 -24.15 -4.76
N PRO A 125 33.94 -24.27 -6.11
CA PRO A 125 33.72 -23.11 -6.98
C PRO A 125 32.30 -22.57 -6.84
N LYS A 126 32.21 -21.25 -6.69
CA LYS A 126 30.93 -20.52 -6.60
C LYS A 126 30.57 -19.94 -7.97
N LYS A 127 29.34 -20.17 -8.42
CA LYS A 127 28.80 -19.62 -9.68
C LYS A 127 27.76 -18.54 -9.36
N LYS A 128 27.69 -17.49 -10.18
CA LYS A 128 26.58 -16.52 -10.10
C LYS A 128 25.35 -17.20 -10.69
N VAL A 129 24.24 -17.16 -9.97
CA VAL A 129 23.01 -17.85 -10.34
C VAL A 129 21.80 -16.92 -10.25
N ALA A 130 20.74 -17.28 -10.96
CA ALA A 130 19.38 -16.83 -10.73
C ALA A 130 18.62 -18.00 -10.08
N VAL A 131 18.07 -17.76 -8.88
CA VAL A 131 17.22 -18.72 -8.18
C VAL A 131 15.77 -18.30 -8.40
N LEU A 132 14.99 -19.17 -9.03
CA LEU A 132 13.55 -19.00 -9.22
C LEU A 132 12.86 -19.61 -8.01
N LEU A 133 11.98 -18.85 -7.36
CA LEU A 133 11.32 -19.29 -6.14
C LEU A 133 9.88 -18.78 -6.05
N GLY A 134 9.07 -19.46 -5.25
CA GLY A 134 7.74 -19.03 -4.84
C GLY A 134 7.61 -19.09 -3.33
N TYR A 135 6.74 -18.27 -2.76
CA TYR A 135 6.47 -18.24 -1.34
C TYR A 135 5.09 -17.71 -0.96
N SER A 136 4.59 -18.16 0.18
CA SER A 136 3.48 -17.52 0.89
C SER A 136 4.01 -16.51 1.90
N GLY A 137 3.52 -15.26 1.86
CA GLY A 137 3.99 -14.17 2.70
C GLY A 137 3.41 -14.17 4.12
N THR A 138 2.39 -14.99 4.40
CA THR A 138 1.73 -15.07 5.71
C THR A 138 2.73 -15.45 6.80
N GLY A 139 2.78 -14.67 7.88
CA GLY A 139 3.73 -14.88 8.99
C GLY A 139 5.16 -14.37 8.73
N TYR A 140 5.43 -13.73 7.59
CA TYR A 140 6.72 -13.11 7.27
C TYR A 140 6.61 -11.58 7.19
N LYS A 141 7.65 -10.88 7.64
CA LYS A 141 7.78 -9.41 7.51
C LYS A 141 8.33 -9.03 6.14
N GLY A 142 7.74 -9.60 5.10
CA GLY A 142 8.12 -9.38 3.70
C GLY A 142 9.37 -10.15 3.27
N MET A 143 9.86 -9.82 2.07
CA MET A 143 11.00 -10.52 1.47
C MET A 143 12.34 -10.14 2.11
N GLN A 144 12.49 -8.92 2.64
CA GLN A 144 13.81 -8.32 2.96
C GLN A 144 14.44 -8.84 4.23
N LEU A 145 15.72 -9.20 4.18
CA LEU A 145 16.51 -9.54 5.36
C LEU A 145 16.31 -8.51 6.49
N SER A 146 15.93 -9.01 7.65
CA SER A 146 15.88 -8.28 8.91
C SER A 146 16.79 -8.97 9.91
N GLU A 147 17.47 -8.20 10.77
CA GLU A 147 18.31 -8.78 11.82
C GLU A 147 17.48 -9.44 12.93
N THR A 148 16.22 -9.02 13.12
CA THR A 148 15.36 -9.45 14.23
C THR A 148 14.11 -10.22 13.79
N GLU A 149 13.58 -9.91 12.61
CA GLU A 149 12.29 -10.43 12.14
C GLU A 149 12.44 -11.59 11.17
N LYS A 150 11.45 -12.48 11.15
CA LYS A 150 11.38 -13.58 10.18
C LYS A 150 11.00 -13.06 8.79
N THR A 151 11.87 -13.27 7.82
CA THR A 151 11.69 -12.80 6.43
C THR A 151 12.03 -13.91 5.44
N ILE A 152 11.52 -13.80 4.20
CA ILE A 152 11.70 -14.85 3.19
C ILE A 152 13.19 -15.05 2.86
N GLU A 153 13.95 -13.97 2.65
CA GLU A 153 15.40 -14.09 2.41
C GLU A 153 16.15 -14.67 3.61
N GLY A 154 15.68 -14.43 4.84
CA GLY A 154 16.30 -14.98 6.04
C GLY A 154 16.22 -16.51 6.07
N GLU A 155 15.03 -17.06 5.83
CA GLU A 155 14.81 -18.51 5.77
C GLU A 155 15.51 -19.13 4.56
N LEU A 156 15.47 -18.46 3.40
CA LEU A 156 16.14 -18.91 2.17
C LEU A 156 17.67 -18.95 2.35
N PHE A 157 18.25 -17.94 2.98
CA PHE A 157 19.69 -17.88 3.22
C PHE A 157 20.15 -18.98 4.20
N ALA A 158 19.40 -19.19 5.29
CA ALA A 158 19.66 -20.29 6.22
C ALA A 158 19.57 -21.67 5.53
N ALA A 159 18.58 -21.87 4.65
CA ALA A 159 18.46 -23.10 3.87
C ALA A 159 19.63 -23.31 2.90
N PHE A 160 20.11 -22.26 2.23
CA PHE A 160 21.29 -22.35 1.36
C PHE A 160 22.56 -22.75 2.13
N VAL A 161 22.73 -22.25 3.36
CA VAL A 161 23.84 -22.66 4.23
C VAL A 161 23.68 -24.11 4.65
N ALA A 162 22.50 -24.50 5.13
CA ALA A 162 22.22 -25.86 5.60
C ALA A 162 22.35 -26.92 4.49
N ALA A 163 22.05 -26.56 3.24
CA ALA A 163 22.20 -27.43 2.08
C ALA A 163 23.63 -27.46 1.50
N GLY A 164 24.56 -26.65 2.04
CA GLY A 164 25.94 -26.54 1.54
C GLY A 164 26.08 -25.74 0.24
N ALA A 165 25.03 -25.02 -0.19
CA ALA A 165 25.09 -24.11 -1.33
C ALA A 165 25.86 -22.82 -1.00
N ILE A 166 25.93 -22.45 0.28
CA ILE A 166 26.77 -21.36 0.81
C ILE A 166 27.77 -21.97 1.80
N SER A 167 29.06 -21.74 1.53
CA SER A 167 30.17 -22.16 2.41
C SER A 167 30.00 -21.61 3.82
N LYS A 168 30.40 -22.37 4.84
CA LYS A 168 30.38 -21.97 6.26
C LYS A 168 31.05 -20.60 6.50
N ALA A 169 32.14 -20.29 5.78
CA ALA A 169 32.84 -19.00 5.84
C ALA A 169 31.97 -17.76 5.46
N ASN A 170 30.91 -17.99 4.70
CA ASN A 170 29.98 -16.96 4.22
C ASN A 170 28.62 -17.00 4.93
N ALA A 171 28.41 -17.93 5.86
CA ALA A 171 27.10 -18.22 6.47
C ALA A 171 26.56 -17.14 7.42
N THR A 172 27.36 -16.11 7.72
CA THR A 172 26.99 -15.03 8.63
C THR A 172 26.61 -13.73 7.93
N ASP A 173 26.94 -13.58 6.64
CA ASP A 173 26.73 -12.34 5.91
C ASP A 173 26.31 -12.58 4.44
N PRO A 174 25.02 -12.40 4.12
CA PRO A 174 24.49 -12.52 2.77
C PRO A 174 25.16 -11.62 1.73
N LYS A 175 25.74 -10.49 2.14
CA LYS A 175 26.48 -9.58 1.23
C LYS A 175 27.72 -10.26 0.64
N LYS A 176 28.34 -11.19 1.37
CA LYS A 176 29.50 -11.98 0.87
C LYS A 176 29.12 -12.90 -0.28
N SER A 177 27.84 -13.23 -0.43
CA SER A 177 27.30 -14.03 -1.53
C SER A 177 26.69 -13.17 -2.65
N SER A 178 26.76 -11.83 -2.55
CA SER A 178 26.21 -10.90 -3.54
C SER A 178 24.71 -11.14 -3.82
N LEU A 179 23.93 -11.38 -2.76
CA LEU A 179 22.48 -11.53 -2.80
C LEU A 179 21.83 -10.24 -3.31
N VAL A 180 21.04 -10.36 -4.37
CA VAL A 180 20.21 -9.30 -4.95
C VAL A 180 18.84 -9.87 -5.26
N ARG A 181 17.79 -9.13 -4.96
CA ARG A 181 16.38 -9.50 -5.20
C ARG A 181 15.83 -8.86 -6.47
N CYS A 182 14.89 -9.51 -7.13
CA CYS A 182 14.19 -8.91 -8.27
C CYS A 182 13.05 -7.98 -7.84
N ALA A 183 12.14 -8.51 -7.03
CA ALA A 183 10.99 -7.77 -6.51
C ALA A 183 11.02 -7.76 -4.98
N ARG A 184 10.70 -6.59 -4.41
CA ARG A 184 10.43 -6.45 -2.97
C ARG A 184 8.94 -6.65 -2.77
N THR A 185 8.58 -7.55 -1.86
CA THR A 185 7.20 -7.73 -1.43
C THR A 185 7.06 -7.26 0.01
N ASP A 186 6.00 -6.49 0.26
CA ASP A 186 5.66 -5.97 1.58
C ASP A 186 5.29 -7.12 2.55
N LYS A 187 5.11 -6.80 3.83
CA LYS A 187 4.62 -7.74 4.85
C LYS A 187 3.33 -8.43 4.37
N GLY A 188 3.29 -9.76 4.49
CA GLY A 188 2.12 -10.58 4.12
C GLY A 188 1.94 -10.83 2.62
N VAL A 189 2.64 -10.11 1.74
CA VAL A 189 2.46 -10.26 0.27
C VAL A 189 3.12 -11.55 -0.23
N HIS A 190 2.38 -12.31 -1.05
CA HIS A 190 2.81 -13.61 -1.58
C HIS A 190 3.54 -13.49 -2.93
N ALA A 191 4.19 -14.56 -3.38
CA ALA A 191 4.75 -14.65 -4.72
C ALA A 191 4.66 -16.07 -5.27
N ALA A 192 4.04 -16.26 -6.44
CA ALA A 192 4.14 -17.51 -7.19
C ALA A 192 5.54 -17.67 -7.81
N GLY A 193 6.09 -16.55 -8.30
CA GLY A 193 7.41 -16.47 -8.90
C GLY A 193 8.12 -15.19 -8.50
N ASN A 194 9.27 -15.32 -7.85
CA ASN A 194 10.24 -14.26 -7.63
C ASN A 194 11.64 -14.78 -8.01
N ILE A 195 12.60 -13.88 -8.14
CA ILE A 195 13.98 -14.24 -8.44
C ILE A 195 14.93 -13.54 -7.48
N VAL A 196 15.85 -14.31 -6.91
CA VAL A 196 17.08 -13.76 -6.30
C VAL A 196 18.29 -14.16 -7.12
N SER A 197 19.29 -13.29 -7.15
CA SER A 197 20.57 -13.57 -7.78
C SER A 197 21.69 -13.48 -6.77
N LEU A 198 22.51 -14.52 -6.68
CA LEU A 198 23.60 -14.63 -5.71
C LEU A 198 24.65 -15.62 -6.19
N LYS A 199 25.74 -15.79 -5.44
CA LYS A 199 26.78 -16.78 -5.72
C LYS A 199 26.56 -18.02 -4.87
N LEU A 200 26.31 -19.16 -5.53
CA LEU A 200 26.09 -20.46 -4.89
C LEU A 200 27.10 -21.51 -5.38
N ILE A 201 27.30 -22.54 -4.58
CA ILE A 201 27.93 -23.80 -4.96
C ILE A 201 26.82 -24.70 -5.50
N VAL A 202 26.89 -25.06 -6.79
CA VAL A 202 25.79 -25.73 -7.53
C VAL A 202 26.28 -26.92 -8.37
N GLU A 203 27.39 -27.52 -7.95
CA GLU A 203 27.93 -28.73 -8.63
C GLU A 203 27.17 -30.01 -8.25
N ASP A 204 26.39 -29.94 -7.16
CA ASP A 204 25.57 -31.03 -6.66
C ASP A 204 24.25 -31.05 -7.46
N GLU A 205 23.97 -32.14 -8.17
CA GLU A 205 22.78 -32.24 -9.03
C GLU A 205 21.48 -32.18 -8.22
N ASP A 206 21.51 -32.64 -6.96
CA ASP A 206 20.36 -32.63 -6.06
C ASP A 206 20.25 -31.34 -5.22
N ILE A 207 21.01 -30.29 -5.56
CA ILE A 207 21.09 -29.09 -4.71
C ILE A 207 19.74 -28.42 -4.50
N ILE A 208 18.85 -28.43 -5.50
CA ILE A 208 17.50 -27.86 -5.39
C ILE A 208 16.67 -28.64 -4.37
N GLN A 209 16.71 -29.97 -4.42
CA GLN A 209 16.00 -30.82 -3.47
C GLN A 209 16.53 -30.61 -2.05
N LYS A 210 17.86 -30.61 -1.87
CA LYS A 210 18.50 -30.36 -0.57
C LYS A 210 18.15 -29.01 0.02
N ILE A 211 18.00 -27.97 -0.81
CA ILE A 211 17.54 -26.65 -0.35
C ILE A 211 16.07 -26.73 0.08
N ASN A 212 15.19 -27.30 -0.75
CA ASN A 212 13.76 -27.43 -0.46
C ASN A 212 13.49 -28.26 0.81
N ASP A 213 14.29 -29.29 1.10
CA ASP A 213 14.21 -30.09 2.33
C ASP A 213 14.53 -29.29 3.61
N LYS A 214 15.17 -28.11 3.47
CA LYS A 214 15.49 -27.20 4.57
C LYS A 214 14.56 -25.98 4.63
N LEU A 215 13.60 -25.86 3.70
CA LEU A 215 12.61 -24.80 3.65
C LEU A 215 11.27 -25.28 4.21
N SER A 216 10.50 -24.39 4.85
CA SER A 216 9.11 -24.71 5.19
C SER A 216 8.27 -24.91 3.92
N SER A 217 7.10 -25.55 4.04
CA SER A 217 6.21 -25.79 2.88
C SER A 217 5.78 -24.53 2.15
N GLN A 218 5.86 -23.38 2.83
CA GLN A 218 5.50 -22.06 2.33
C GLN A 218 6.54 -21.43 1.42
N ILE A 219 7.75 -21.99 1.29
CA ILE A 219 8.80 -21.47 0.39
C ILE A 219 9.32 -22.61 -0.46
N ARG A 220 9.41 -22.39 -1.78
CA ARG A 220 9.88 -23.38 -2.74
C ARG A 220 10.83 -22.75 -3.74
N VAL A 221 11.94 -23.43 -3.99
CA VAL A 221 12.85 -23.15 -5.11
C VAL A 221 12.42 -24.02 -6.28
N TRP A 222 12.07 -23.36 -7.39
CA TRP A 222 11.68 -24.00 -8.65
C TRP A 222 12.91 -24.40 -9.47
N ASP A 223 13.89 -23.49 -9.54
CA ASP A 223 15.05 -23.68 -10.40
C ASP A 223 16.26 -22.85 -9.94
N ILE A 224 17.45 -23.26 -10.35
CA ILE A 224 18.70 -22.53 -10.16
C ILE A 224 19.48 -22.51 -11.47
N LEU A 225 19.46 -21.35 -12.15
CA LEU A 225 20.12 -21.16 -13.43
C LEU A 225 21.47 -20.49 -13.26
N VAL A 226 22.54 -21.06 -13.83
CA VAL A 226 23.86 -20.43 -13.85
C VAL A 226 23.86 -19.25 -14.83
N THR A 227 24.19 -18.07 -14.34
CA THR A 227 24.17 -16.83 -15.12
C THR A 227 25.58 -16.27 -15.34
N ASN A 228 25.67 -15.15 -16.04
CA ASN A 228 26.91 -14.41 -16.20
C ASN A 228 27.32 -13.73 -14.88
N LYS A 229 28.63 -13.50 -14.69
CA LYS A 229 29.17 -12.95 -13.43
C LYS A 229 28.56 -11.60 -13.02
N SER A 230 28.15 -10.79 -14.01
CA SER A 230 27.54 -9.46 -13.84
C SER A 230 26.02 -9.49 -13.74
N PHE A 231 25.37 -10.66 -13.82
CA PHE A 231 23.92 -10.76 -13.77
C PHE A 231 23.38 -10.19 -12.46
N SER A 232 22.36 -9.34 -12.56
CA SER A 232 21.60 -8.79 -11.45
C SER A 232 20.13 -8.95 -11.77
N SER A 233 19.43 -9.76 -10.96
CA SER A 233 17.98 -9.98 -11.12
C SER A 233 17.18 -8.68 -10.99
N TYR A 234 17.68 -7.69 -10.26
CA TYR A 234 17.06 -6.37 -10.17
C TYR A 234 17.24 -5.56 -11.47
N GLN A 235 18.48 -5.39 -11.91
CA GLN A 235 18.82 -4.45 -12.99
C GLN A 235 18.40 -4.96 -14.38
N LEU A 236 18.31 -6.28 -14.55
CA LEU A 236 17.96 -6.91 -15.83
C LEU A 236 16.48 -7.30 -15.92
N CYS A 237 15.67 -7.01 -14.91
CA CYS A 237 14.23 -7.23 -14.95
C CYS A 237 13.57 -6.15 -15.82
N ASP A 238 12.82 -6.56 -16.84
CA ASP A 238 12.15 -5.65 -17.78
C ASP A 238 10.78 -5.19 -17.27
N SER A 239 10.06 -6.09 -16.59
CA SER A 239 8.70 -5.84 -16.09
C SER A 239 8.28 -6.89 -15.07
N ARG A 240 7.18 -6.65 -14.35
CA ARG A 240 6.61 -7.58 -13.38
C ARG A 240 5.12 -7.76 -13.65
N ILE A 241 4.66 -8.98 -13.40
CA ILE A 241 3.24 -9.35 -13.45
C ILE A 241 2.80 -9.63 -12.01
N TYR A 242 1.77 -8.94 -11.56
CA TYR A 242 1.11 -9.17 -10.28
C TYR A 242 -0.33 -9.61 -10.53
N GLU A 243 -0.86 -10.37 -9.59
CA GLU A 243 -2.26 -10.75 -9.51
C GLU A 243 -2.83 -10.25 -8.19
N TYR A 244 -4.02 -9.66 -8.23
CA TYR A 244 -4.76 -9.24 -7.04
C TYR A 244 -6.11 -9.97 -6.99
N LEU A 245 -6.31 -10.76 -5.93
CA LEU A 245 -7.58 -11.42 -5.64
C LEU A 245 -8.44 -10.54 -4.75
N ILE A 246 -9.69 -10.32 -5.16
CA ILE A 246 -10.65 -9.49 -4.43
C ILE A 246 -12.05 -10.13 -4.48
N PRO A 247 -12.79 -10.22 -3.35
CA PRO A 247 -14.17 -10.71 -3.36
C PRO A 247 -15.08 -9.81 -4.19
N THR A 248 -16.01 -10.37 -4.94
CA THR A 248 -16.88 -9.59 -5.83
C THR A 248 -17.82 -8.65 -5.08
N HIS A 249 -18.19 -8.97 -3.85
CA HIS A 249 -19.01 -8.11 -3.01
C HIS A 249 -18.33 -6.77 -2.66
N CYS A 250 -17.01 -6.63 -2.86
CA CYS A 250 -16.30 -5.35 -2.73
C CYS A 250 -16.76 -4.30 -3.76
N PHE A 251 -17.39 -4.74 -4.85
CA PHE A 251 -17.91 -3.88 -5.91
C PHE A 251 -19.40 -3.54 -5.73
N LEU A 252 -20.02 -3.99 -4.63
CA LEU A 252 -21.37 -3.57 -4.26
C LEU A 252 -21.39 -2.10 -3.82
N PRO A 253 -22.46 -1.35 -4.16
CA PRO A 253 -22.59 0.02 -3.72
C PRO A 253 -22.54 0.13 -2.20
N PRO A 254 -22.00 1.23 -1.65
CA PRO A 254 -22.15 1.53 -0.23
C PRO A 254 -23.63 1.43 0.17
N HIS A 255 -23.90 0.88 1.36
CA HIS A 255 -25.28 0.78 1.83
C HIS A 255 -25.90 2.19 1.94
N PRO A 256 -27.15 2.43 1.51
CA PRO A 256 -27.74 3.77 1.45
C PRO A 256 -27.76 4.54 2.78
N SER A 257 -27.71 3.84 3.91
CA SER A 257 -27.67 4.45 5.25
C SER A 257 -26.28 4.95 5.67
N THR A 258 -25.22 4.50 5.01
CA THR A 258 -23.83 4.88 5.30
C THR A 258 -23.57 6.33 4.91
N TYR A 259 -22.51 6.94 5.46
CA TYR A 259 -22.17 8.33 5.13
C TYR A 259 -21.89 8.49 3.64
N LEU A 260 -21.03 7.63 3.07
CA LEU A 260 -20.71 7.66 1.66
C LEU A 260 -21.95 7.39 0.80
N GLY A 261 -22.77 6.40 1.17
CA GLY A 261 -24.02 6.09 0.46
C GLY A 261 -24.97 7.29 0.34
N LYS A 262 -25.18 8.03 1.44
CA LYS A 262 -25.97 9.27 1.45
C LYS A 262 -25.36 10.34 0.54
N LYS A 263 -24.05 10.57 0.67
CA LYS A 263 -23.34 11.61 -0.09
C LYS A 263 -23.36 11.35 -1.60
N LEU A 264 -23.30 10.09 -2.04
CA LEU A 264 -23.38 9.77 -3.46
C LEU A 264 -24.67 10.29 -4.10
N PHE A 265 -25.81 10.07 -3.43
CA PHE A 265 -27.10 10.57 -3.90
C PHE A 265 -27.18 12.10 -3.84
N GLU A 266 -26.81 12.70 -2.70
CA GLU A 266 -26.83 14.16 -2.51
C GLU A 266 -26.03 14.91 -3.59
N TYR A 267 -24.82 14.44 -3.92
CA TYR A 267 -23.98 15.05 -4.95
C TYR A 267 -24.49 14.78 -6.36
N ALA A 268 -25.07 13.59 -6.62
CA ALA A 268 -25.66 13.31 -7.92
C ALA A 268 -26.85 14.23 -8.22
N GLU A 269 -27.69 14.53 -7.22
CA GLU A 269 -28.76 15.52 -7.35
C GLU A 269 -28.21 16.94 -7.53
N LYS A 270 -27.27 17.34 -6.66
CA LYS A 270 -26.69 18.68 -6.66
C LYS A 270 -26.01 19.04 -7.99
N GLU A 271 -25.29 18.09 -8.58
CA GLU A 271 -24.53 18.28 -9.83
C GLU A 271 -25.35 17.91 -11.08
N GLY A 272 -26.61 17.49 -10.93
CA GLY A 272 -27.49 17.15 -12.06
C GLY A 272 -27.11 15.85 -12.79
N ASP A 273 -26.39 14.94 -12.13
CA ASP A 273 -25.94 13.63 -12.66
C ASP A 273 -26.78 12.46 -12.13
N LEU A 274 -27.97 12.71 -11.56
CA LEU A 274 -28.79 11.65 -10.95
C LEU A 274 -29.13 10.51 -11.92
N GLU A 275 -29.48 10.83 -13.17
CA GLU A 275 -29.78 9.83 -14.20
C GLU A 275 -28.54 9.01 -14.56
N GLY A 276 -27.39 9.67 -14.76
CA GLY A 276 -26.12 9.01 -15.06
C GLY A 276 -25.64 8.13 -13.91
N TYR A 277 -25.72 8.63 -12.67
CA TYR A 277 -25.40 7.88 -11.45
C TYR A 277 -26.25 6.61 -11.34
N LYS A 278 -27.58 6.72 -11.53
CA LYS A 278 -28.49 5.56 -11.50
C LYS A 278 -28.19 4.58 -12.63
N ALA A 279 -27.99 5.06 -13.85
CA ALA A 279 -27.67 4.21 -15.01
C ALA A 279 -26.38 3.40 -14.80
N ARG A 280 -25.36 3.99 -14.15
CA ARG A 280 -24.12 3.28 -13.84
C ARG A 280 -24.29 2.19 -12.77
N GLN A 281 -25.41 2.15 -12.05
CA GLN A 281 -25.65 1.24 -10.91
C GLN A 281 -26.93 0.40 -11.06
N GLU A 282 -27.58 0.45 -12.22
CA GLU A 282 -28.89 -0.15 -12.49
C GLU A 282 -28.94 -1.63 -12.12
N GLU A 283 -27.87 -2.36 -12.39
CA GLU A 283 -27.78 -3.81 -12.25
C GLU A 283 -27.66 -4.30 -10.80
N VAL A 284 -27.56 -3.40 -9.82
CA VAL A 284 -27.63 -3.70 -8.37
C VAL A 284 -28.51 -2.71 -7.60
N ALA A 285 -29.36 -1.94 -8.30
CA ALA A 285 -30.16 -0.90 -7.66
C ALA A 285 -31.04 -1.43 -6.51
N SER A 286 -31.57 -2.65 -6.64
CA SER A 286 -32.43 -3.32 -5.65
C SER A 286 -31.68 -4.19 -4.65
N TYR A 287 -30.35 -4.34 -4.75
CA TYR A 287 -29.61 -5.35 -3.98
C TYR A 287 -29.79 -5.22 -2.46
N TRP A 288 -29.69 -3.99 -1.94
CA TRP A 288 -29.80 -3.75 -0.49
C TRP A 288 -31.24 -3.92 0.00
N GLU A 289 -32.24 -3.46 -0.78
CA GLU A 289 -33.66 -3.66 -0.47
C GLU A 289 -34.01 -5.15 -0.44
N GLU A 290 -33.64 -5.91 -1.46
CA GLU A 290 -33.84 -7.36 -1.51
C GLU A 290 -33.10 -8.09 -0.37
N THR A 291 -31.91 -7.61 0.00
CA THR A 291 -31.13 -8.17 1.11
C THR A 291 -31.83 -7.94 2.44
N ASP A 292 -32.32 -6.72 2.67
CA ASP A 292 -33.03 -6.35 3.88
C ASP A 292 -34.33 -7.16 4.00
N GLU A 293 -35.11 -7.29 2.93
CA GLU A 293 -36.34 -8.08 2.92
C GLU A 293 -36.08 -9.57 3.15
N LYS A 294 -35.05 -10.13 2.50
CA LYS A 294 -34.80 -11.58 2.52
C LYS A 294 -34.10 -12.06 3.79
N TYR A 295 -33.14 -11.29 4.30
CA TYR A 295 -32.26 -11.74 5.39
C TYR A 295 -32.45 -10.96 6.70
N VAL A 296 -32.78 -9.66 6.64
CA VAL A 296 -32.84 -8.80 7.84
C VAL A 296 -34.25 -8.75 8.43
N ARG A 297 -35.27 -8.57 7.61
CA ARG A 297 -36.68 -8.50 8.02
C ARG A 297 -37.14 -9.70 8.84
N PRO A 298 -36.80 -10.97 8.50
CA PRO A 298 -37.16 -12.11 9.35
C PRO A 298 -36.55 -12.04 10.77
N ILE A 299 -35.37 -11.40 10.92
CA ILE A 299 -34.72 -11.22 12.22
C ILE A 299 -35.45 -10.12 13.01
N LEU A 300 -35.77 -9.00 12.34
CA LEU A 300 -36.49 -7.87 12.96
C LEU A 300 -37.93 -8.21 13.33
N ASP A 301 -38.62 -9.02 12.53
CA ASP A 301 -40.00 -9.48 12.80
C ASP A 301 -40.08 -10.34 14.06
N ASN A 302 -39.01 -11.07 14.38
CA ASN A 302 -38.88 -11.88 15.59
C ASN A 302 -38.23 -11.12 16.77
N THR A 303 -37.96 -9.83 16.62
CA THR A 303 -37.35 -8.97 17.66
C THR A 303 -38.39 -8.03 18.26
N PRO A 304 -38.42 -7.84 19.60
CA PRO A 304 -39.31 -6.88 20.26
C PRO A 304 -39.21 -5.46 19.67
N GLU A 305 -40.34 -4.75 19.59
CA GLU A 305 -40.47 -3.45 18.91
C GLU A 305 -39.57 -2.34 19.50
N ASP A 306 -39.32 -2.38 20.81
CA ASP A 306 -38.43 -1.43 21.50
C ASP A 306 -36.94 -1.66 21.15
N ILE A 307 -36.57 -2.93 20.91
CA ILE A 307 -35.22 -3.34 20.47
C ILE A 307 -35.04 -3.05 18.98
N ARG A 308 -36.06 -3.31 18.15
CA ARG A 308 -36.04 -3.06 16.70
C ARG A 308 -35.59 -1.63 16.36
N LYS A 309 -36.23 -0.63 16.97
CA LYS A 309 -35.92 0.80 16.75
C LYS A 309 -34.51 1.20 17.19
N LEU A 310 -33.96 0.52 18.19
CA LEU A 310 -32.61 0.76 18.67
C LEU A 310 -31.58 0.10 17.73
N VAL A 311 -31.84 -1.14 17.33
CA VAL A 311 -30.98 -1.89 16.41
C VAL A 311 -30.91 -1.22 15.03
N GLU A 312 -32.02 -0.72 14.50
CA GLU A 312 -32.04 0.07 13.26
C GLU A 312 -31.18 1.35 13.36
N LYS A 313 -31.12 1.98 14.54
CA LYS A 313 -30.21 3.12 14.77
C LYS A 313 -28.75 2.69 14.88
N VAL A 314 -28.47 1.54 15.48
CA VAL A 314 -27.10 1.03 15.75
C VAL A 314 -26.47 0.38 14.51
N LEU A 315 -27.23 -0.28 13.64
CA LEU A 315 -26.76 -0.86 12.38
C LEU A 315 -26.17 0.16 11.40
N HIS A 316 -26.31 1.45 11.70
CA HIS A 316 -25.87 2.56 10.86
C HIS A 316 -24.82 3.44 11.56
N LEU A 317 -24.33 3.00 12.73
CA LEU A 317 -23.19 3.58 13.45
C LEU A 317 -21.96 2.67 13.22
N ASN A 318 -20.80 3.28 13.02
CA ASN A 318 -19.56 2.66 12.55
C ASN A 318 -19.12 1.44 13.38
N ASP A 319 -18.44 0.48 12.72
CA ASP A 319 -17.82 -0.69 13.35
C ASP A 319 -16.57 -0.37 14.20
N GLU A 320 -16.08 0.88 14.17
CA GLU A 320 -14.90 1.32 14.94
C GLU A 320 -15.19 1.64 16.41
N ASP A 321 -16.46 1.81 16.75
CA ASP A 321 -16.90 2.07 18.11
C ASP A 321 -17.26 0.76 18.83
N GLN A 322 -16.37 -0.23 18.82
CA GLN A 322 -16.45 -1.26 19.87
C GLN A 322 -16.35 -0.61 21.25
N SER A 323 -15.55 0.46 21.38
CA SER A 323 -15.47 1.26 22.59
C SER A 323 -16.70 2.14 22.85
N ALA A 324 -17.40 2.68 21.84
CA ALA A 324 -18.64 3.42 22.10
C ALA A 324 -19.87 2.51 22.26
N GLN A 325 -19.81 1.27 21.76
CA GLN A 325 -20.72 0.18 22.18
C GLN A 325 -20.43 -0.28 23.62
N ASP A 326 -19.21 -0.12 24.11
CA ASP A 326 -18.94 -0.28 25.54
C ASP A 326 -19.37 0.98 26.33
N ASP A 327 -19.07 2.21 25.87
CA ASP A 327 -19.39 3.47 26.58
C ASP A 327 -20.90 3.83 26.59
N MET A 328 -21.66 3.52 25.53
CA MET A 328 -23.13 3.65 25.54
C MET A 328 -23.80 2.70 26.53
N PHE A 329 -23.08 1.69 27.01
CA PHE A 329 -23.57 0.63 27.88
C PHE A 329 -22.82 0.58 29.24
N GLN A 330 -21.74 1.36 29.44
CA GLN A 330 -20.97 1.48 30.69
C GLN A 330 -21.34 2.72 31.52
N THR A 331 -22.35 3.51 31.14
CA THR A 331 -22.81 4.63 31.97
C THR A 331 -23.62 4.15 33.18
N GLN A 332 -22.97 3.45 34.12
CA GLN A 332 -23.32 3.48 35.55
C GLN A 332 -22.24 3.00 36.53
N ASP A 333 -21.06 2.57 36.09
CA ASP A 333 -19.97 2.20 37.01
C ASP A 333 -18.85 3.26 37.04
N LYS A 334 -19.10 4.37 37.74
CA LYS A 334 -18.01 5.13 38.39
C LYS A 334 -18.16 4.97 39.90
N PRO A 335 -17.16 4.42 40.61
CA PRO A 335 -17.16 4.46 42.06
C PRO A 335 -17.01 5.93 42.47
N ALA A 336 -18.01 6.46 43.16
CA ALA A 336 -17.89 7.74 43.85
C ALA A 336 -16.78 7.60 44.89
N SER A 337 -15.82 8.52 44.84
CA SER A 337 -14.74 8.66 45.80
C SER A 337 -15.27 8.73 47.23
N GLU A 338 -14.57 8.00 48.11
CA GLU A 338 -14.73 7.92 49.56
C GLU A 338 -14.90 9.30 50.22
N GLU A 339 -16.04 9.52 50.87
CA GLU A 339 -16.07 10.21 52.16
C GLU A 339 -16.96 9.42 53.12
N THR A 340 -16.34 9.03 54.22
CA THR A 340 -16.82 8.19 55.31
C THR A 340 -17.96 8.86 56.08
N THR A 341 -19.08 8.17 56.29
CA THR A 341 -19.75 8.16 57.59
C THR A 341 -20.62 6.91 57.77
N GLU A 342 -20.43 6.25 58.91
CA GLU A 342 -21.07 5.01 59.34
C GLU A 342 -22.60 5.11 59.48
N GLN A 343 -23.33 4.07 59.07
CA GLN A 343 -24.21 3.28 59.95
C GLN A 343 -24.82 2.06 59.23
N PRO A 344 -25.10 0.95 59.96
CA PRO A 344 -25.54 -0.30 59.35
C PRO A 344 -27.07 -0.32 59.21
N SER A 345 -27.56 -0.57 57.99
CA SER A 345 -28.91 -1.11 57.81
C SER A 345 -28.90 -2.19 56.75
N SER A 346 -29.13 -3.41 57.23
CA SER A 346 -29.50 -4.57 56.46
C SER A 346 -30.90 -4.39 55.88
N GLU A 347 -31.03 -4.37 54.55
CA GLU A 347 -32.18 -4.86 53.77
C GLU A 347 -31.95 -4.54 52.28
N GLY A 348 -31.24 -5.43 51.58
CA GLY A 348 -31.24 -5.42 50.10
C GLY A 348 -32.61 -5.89 49.61
N LYS A 349 -33.37 -5.01 48.97
CA LYS A 349 -34.68 -5.33 48.40
C LYS A 349 -34.52 -6.20 47.13
N PRO A 350 -35.37 -7.22 46.91
CA PRO A 350 -35.31 -8.08 45.70
C PRO A 350 -35.55 -7.34 44.37
N ALA A 351 -36.21 -6.17 44.42
CA ALA A 351 -36.68 -5.44 43.24
C ALA A 351 -35.58 -4.70 42.44
N ASP A 352 -34.44 -4.40 43.06
CA ASP A 352 -33.32 -3.76 42.34
C ASP A 352 -32.50 -4.81 41.57
N ALA A 353 -32.33 -6.01 42.11
CA ALA A 353 -31.69 -7.13 41.41
C ALA A 353 -32.49 -7.62 40.19
N GLU A 354 -33.83 -7.64 40.26
CA GLU A 354 -34.69 -8.00 39.12
C GLU A 354 -34.66 -6.96 37.99
N LYS A 355 -34.46 -5.68 38.31
CA LYS A 355 -34.30 -4.61 37.31
C LYS A 355 -32.97 -4.70 36.59
N ASP A 356 -31.89 -4.95 37.32
CA ASP A 356 -30.56 -5.10 36.76
C ASP A 356 -30.49 -6.34 35.84
N GLU A 357 -31.11 -7.46 36.25
CA GLU A 357 -31.20 -8.67 35.43
C GLU A 357 -32.05 -8.46 34.15
N ALA A 358 -33.16 -7.72 34.24
CA ALA A 358 -33.98 -7.39 33.08
C ALA A 358 -33.26 -6.43 32.10
N GLU A 359 -32.48 -5.48 32.60
CA GLU A 359 -31.67 -4.59 31.77
C GLU A 359 -30.52 -5.35 31.11
N GLU A 360 -29.85 -6.23 31.83
CA GLU A 360 -28.79 -7.08 31.28
C GLU A 360 -29.33 -8.04 30.21
N ALA A 361 -30.51 -8.66 30.45
CA ALA A 361 -31.19 -9.49 29.46
C ALA A 361 -31.55 -8.69 28.20
N ARG A 362 -32.00 -7.43 28.34
CA ARG A 362 -32.27 -6.53 27.23
C ARG A 362 -31.00 -6.21 26.43
N ARG A 363 -29.89 -5.92 27.11
CA ARG A 363 -28.57 -5.68 26.48
C ARG A 363 -28.08 -6.89 25.70
N ARG A 364 -28.16 -8.09 26.31
CA ARG A 364 -27.83 -9.36 25.63
C ARG A 364 -28.68 -9.56 24.38
N LYS A 365 -29.98 -9.28 24.45
CA LYS A 365 -30.87 -9.43 23.29
C LYS A 365 -30.55 -8.46 22.16
N ILE A 366 -30.23 -7.20 22.48
CA ILE A 366 -29.75 -6.21 21.49
C ILE A 366 -28.49 -6.73 20.79
N PHE A 367 -27.50 -7.19 21.57
CA PHE A 367 -26.25 -7.72 21.03
C PHE A 367 -26.46 -8.95 20.13
N GLU A 368 -27.29 -9.89 20.56
CA GLU A 368 -27.66 -11.06 19.76
C GLU A 368 -28.33 -10.66 18.44
N THR A 369 -29.27 -9.71 18.47
CA THR A 369 -29.95 -9.22 17.27
C THR A 369 -28.97 -8.52 16.32
N VAL A 370 -28.10 -7.63 16.83
CA VAL A 370 -27.07 -6.95 16.01
C VAL A 370 -26.13 -7.99 15.38
N LYS A 371 -25.67 -8.97 16.15
CA LYS A 371 -24.81 -10.05 15.66
C LYS A 371 -25.51 -10.88 14.58
N ALA A 372 -26.78 -11.21 14.76
CA ALA A 372 -27.56 -11.94 13.78
C ALA A 372 -27.71 -11.16 12.46
N ILE A 373 -27.95 -9.85 12.54
CA ILE A 373 -28.07 -8.99 11.35
C ILE A 373 -26.72 -8.83 10.63
N LYS A 374 -25.61 -8.66 11.37
CA LYS A 374 -24.26 -8.68 10.78
C LYS A 374 -23.98 -9.99 10.05
N ALA A 375 -24.34 -11.12 10.66
CA ALA A 375 -24.22 -12.43 10.02
C ALA A 375 -25.09 -12.57 8.76
N ALA A 376 -26.31 -12.03 8.78
CA ALA A 376 -27.21 -11.98 7.62
C ALA A 376 -26.62 -11.17 6.46
N TYR A 377 -26.08 -9.98 6.72
CA TYR A 377 -25.40 -9.19 5.68
C TYR A 377 -24.15 -9.89 5.14
N LEU A 378 -23.36 -10.55 6.00
CA LEU A 378 -22.21 -11.33 5.56
C LEU A 378 -22.64 -12.49 4.66
N GLN A 379 -23.72 -13.20 5.02
CA GLN A 379 -24.30 -14.26 4.19
C GLN A 379 -24.76 -13.73 2.83
N ALA A 380 -25.44 -12.59 2.79
CA ALA A 380 -25.86 -11.95 1.54
C ALA A 380 -24.67 -11.55 0.66
N LYS A 381 -23.61 -10.99 1.26
CA LYS A 381 -22.35 -10.66 0.55
C LYS A 381 -21.64 -11.90 0.01
N ARG A 382 -21.61 -13.02 0.75
CA ARG A 382 -21.06 -14.30 0.26
C ARG A 382 -21.85 -14.83 -0.93
N ALA A 383 -23.17 -14.71 -0.88
CA ALA A 383 -24.07 -15.17 -1.95
C ALA A 383 -24.07 -14.27 -3.20
N TYR A 384 -23.54 -13.05 -3.12
CA TYR A 384 -23.50 -12.12 -4.24
C TYR A 384 -22.70 -12.69 -5.41
N ARG A 385 -23.23 -12.49 -6.62
CA ARG A 385 -22.57 -12.80 -7.89
C ARG A 385 -22.55 -11.55 -8.74
N ILE A 386 -21.37 -11.15 -9.20
CA ILE A 386 -21.20 -9.90 -9.91
C ILE A 386 -21.82 -9.96 -11.31
N PRO A 387 -22.71 -9.02 -11.68
CA PRO A 387 -23.28 -8.99 -13.01
C PRO A 387 -22.23 -8.67 -14.10
N ALA A 388 -22.46 -9.18 -15.31
CA ALA A 388 -21.56 -8.95 -16.45
C ALA A 388 -21.35 -7.47 -16.79
N GLN A 389 -22.39 -6.65 -16.63
CA GLN A 389 -22.29 -5.19 -16.83
C GLN A 389 -21.33 -4.56 -15.81
N ARG A 390 -21.40 -4.97 -14.54
CA ARG A 390 -20.48 -4.48 -13.51
C ARG A 390 -19.06 -4.98 -13.75
N LEU A 391 -18.87 -6.22 -14.19
CA LEU A 391 -17.55 -6.73 -14.61
C LEU A 391 -16.94 -5.88 -15.73
N ALA A 392 -17.75 -5.49 -16.72
CA ALA A 392 -17.30 -4.61 -17.79
C ALA A 392 -16.88 -3.23 -17.25
N ARG A 393 -17.63 -2.67 -16.28
CA ARG A 393 -17.23 -1.42 -15.60
C ARG A 393 -15.93 -1.55 -14.81
N VAL A 394 -15.69 -2.70 -14.17
CA VAL A 394 -14.39 -3.00 -13.53
C VAL A 394 -13.29 -2.97 -14.57
N GLN A 395 -13.43 -3.70 -15.68
CA GLN A 395 -12.43 -3.72 -16.74
C GLN A 395 -12.19 -2.33 -17.35
N GLU A 396 -13.25 -1.54 -17.56
CA GLU A 396 -13.14 -0.15 -18.04
C GLU A 396 -12.33 0.72 -17.08
N ALA A 397 -12.57 0.62 -15.77
CA ALA A 397 -11.80 1.33 -14.76
C ALA A 397 -10.32 0.91 -14.76
N LEU A 398 -10.02 -0.39 -14.90
CA LEU A 398 -8.66 -0.90 -14.99
C LEU A 398 -7.93 -0.40 -16.24
N ASP A 399 -8.63 -0.31 -17.38
CA ASP A 399 -8.05 0.16 -18.64
C ASP A 399 -7.59 1.63 -18.57
N LYS A 400 -8.14 2.44 -17.66
CA LYS A 400 -7.68 3.83 -17.41
C LYS A 400 -6.25 3.93 -16.86
N TYR A 401 -5.68 2.81 -16.39
CA TYR A 401 -4.29 2.77 -15.92
C TYR A 401 -3.27 2.51 -17.01
N VAL A 402 -3.69 1.94 -18.15
CA VAL A 402 -2.79 1.50 -19.22
C VAL A 402 -2.06 2.68 -19.86
N GLY A 403 -0.78 2.48 -20.18
CA GLY A 403 0.10 3.50 -20.72
C GLY A 403 0.99 4.14 -19.65
N THR A 404 1.59 5.29 -20.00
CA THR A 404 2.50 6.03 -19.12
C THR A 404 1.77 7.19 -18.46
N ASN A 405 1.49 7.05 -17.17
CA ASN A 405 0.73 8.03 -16.39
C ASN A 405 1.52 8.51 -15.15
N ASN A 406 1.08 9.61 -14.53
CA ASN A 406 1.68 10.13 -13.30
C ASN A 406 0.98 9.53 -12.07
N PHE A 407 1.64 8.61 -11.38
CA PHE A 407 1.07 7.84 -10.28
C PHE A 407 1.38 8.44 -8.89
N PHE A 408 1.70 9.73 -8.77
CA PHE A 408 2.07 10.33 -7.47
C PHE A 408 0.97 10.25 -6.38
N ASN A 409 -0.31 10.15 -6.76
CA ASN A 409 -1.42 9.90 -5.83
C ASN A 409 -1.53 8.43 -5.39
N TYR A 410 -0.90 7.52 -6.13
CA TYR A 410 -0.92 6.07 -5.89
C TYR A 410 0.30 5.61 -5.08
N THR A 411 1.05 6.53 -4.48
CA THR A 411 2.19 6.20 -3.62
C THR A 411 2.30 7.21 -2.49
N ILE A 412 3.12 6.88 -1.51
CA ILE A 412 3.55 7.80 -0.46
C ILE A 412 4.82 8.55 -0.89
N GLN A 413 5.14 9.64 -0.18
CA GLN A 413 6.42 10.36 -0.25
C GLN A 413 6.82 10.91 -1.63
N LYS A 414 5.90 10.96 -2.60
CA LYS A 414 6.13 11.53 -3.92
C LYS A 414 5.25 12.77 -4.16
N THR A 415 5.81 13.72 -4.89
CA THR A 415 5.10 14.91 -5.35
C THR A 415 4.73 14.74 -6.82
N HIS A 416 3.75 15.53 -7.30
CA HIS A 416 3.32 15.49 -8.70
C HIS A 416 4.47 15.82 -9.67
N ALA A 417 5.39 16.70 -9.27
CA ALA A 417 6.51 17.14 -10.11
C ALA A 417 7.65 16.10 -10.20
N ASP A 418 7.68 15.11 -9.31
CA ASP A 418 8.73 14.09 -9.30
C ASP A 418 8.63 13.21 -10.58
N PRO A 419 9.63 13.23 -11.48
CA PRO A 419 9.62 12.42 -12.70
C PRO A 419 9.55 10.92 -12.41
N SER A 420 10.07 10.49 -11.26
CA SER A 420 9.99 9.11 -10.79
C SER A 420 8.59 8.72 -10.32
N SER A 421 7.59 9.59 -10.38
CA SER A 421 6.17 9.22 -10.21
C SER A 421 5.54 8.70 -11.51
N LYS A 422 6.19 8.88 -12.67
CA LYS A 422 5.70 8.35 -13.94
C LYS A 422 6.00 6.85 -14.03
N ARG A 423 4.96 6.06 -14.27
CA ARG A 423 5.06 4.60 -14.43
C ARG A 423 4.31 4.16 -15.67
N HIS A 424 4.76 3.05 -16.23
CA HIS A 424 4.18 2.47 -17.43
C HIS A 424 3.50 1.14 -17.12
N ILE A 425 2.18 1.10 -17.30
CA ILE A 425 1.37 -0.10 -17.19
C ILE A 425 1.17 -0.64 -18.60
N LYS A 426 1.65 -1.87 -18.84
CA LYS A 426 1.52 -2.56 -20.13
C LYS A 426 0.10 -3.11 -20.32
N SER A 427 -0.46 -3.70 -19.26
CA SER A 427 -1.85 -4.19 -19.25
C SER A 427 -2.38 -4.29 -17.82
N PHE A 428 -3.70 -4.18 -17.68
CA PHE A 428 -4.41 -4.51 -16.44
C PHE A 428 -5.73 -5.19 -16.80
N LYS A 429 -5.78 -6.51 -16.61
CA LYS A 429 -6.85 -7.36 -17.14
C LYS A 429 -7.51 -8.17 -16.03
N LEU A 430 -8.84 -8.19 -16.09
CA LEU A 430 -9.68 -9.09 -15.34
C LEU A 430 -9.60 -10.49 -15.94
N ALA A 431 -9.54 -11.53 -15.10
CA ALA A 431 -9.69 -12.90 -15.57
C ALA A 431 -11.09 -13.10 -16.19
N GLU A 432 -11.18 -13.95 -17.22
CA GLU A 432 -12.42 -14.15 -17.99
C GLU A 432 -13.59 -14.68 -17.14
N GLN A 433 -13.28 -15.45 -16.09
CA GLN A 433 -14.28 -16.06 -15.22
C GLN A 433 -13.93 -15.78 -13.75
N PRO A 434 -14.90 -15.32 -12.94
CA PRO A 434 -14.76 -15.29 -11.49
C PRO A 434 -14.55 -16.69 -10.91
N ILE A 435 -13.89 -16.77 -9.75
CA ILE A 435 -13.59 -18.02 -9.05
C ILE A 435 -14.50 -18.13 -7.83
N ILE A 436 -15.19 -19.25 -7.65
CA ILE A 436 -16.06 -19.48 -6.49
C ILE A 436 -15.36 -20.36 -5.47
N ILE A 437 -15.21 -19.86 -4.24
CA ILE A 437 -14.48 -20.55 -3.17
C ILE A 437 -15.20 -20.33 -1.84
N ASN A 438 -15.53 -21.44 -1.16
CA ASN A 438 -16.35 -21.45 0.07
C ASN A 438 -17.64 -20.63 -0.06
N GLY A 439 -18.27 -20.67 -1.25
CA GLY A 439 -19.50 -19.95 -1.57
C GLY A 439 -19.31 -18.46 -1.92
N THR A 440 -18.13 -17.88 -1.70
CA THR A 440 -17.79 -16.51 -2.07
C THR A 440 -17.20 -16.47 -3.48
N GLU A 441 -17.63 -15.50 -4.30
CA GLU A 441 -17.07 -15.29 -5.62
C GLU A 441 -15.94 -14.24 -5.59
N TRP A 442 -14.86 -14.51 -6.33
CA TRP A 442 -13.63 -13.74 -6.34
C TRP A 442 -13.23 -13.34 -7.76
N LEU A 443 -12.64 -12.16 -7.89
CA LEU A 443 -12.03 -11.68 -9.13
C LEU A 443 -10.51 -11.76 -9.04
N SER A 444 -9.90 -12.19 -10.15
CA SER A 444 -8.46 -12.11 -10.38
C SER A 444 -8.16 -10.91 -11.28
N LEU A 445 -7.43 -9.94 -10.73
CA LEU A 445 -6.99 -8.74 -11.45
C LEU A 445 -5.49 -8.87 -11.74
N LYS A 446 -5.11 -9.09 -13.00
CA LYS A 446 -3.71 -9.24 -13.41
C LYS A 446 -3.16 -7.94 -14.00
N VAL A 447 -2.12 -7.39 -13.38
CA VAL A 447 -1.44 -6.18 -13.84
C VAL A 447 -0.03 -6.49 -14.32
N HIS A 448 0.31 -6.06 -15.52
CA HIS A 448 1.65 -6.11 -16.08
C HIS A 448 2.21 -4.70 -16.20
N GLY A 449 3.28 -4.39 -15.48
CA GLY A 449 3.91 -3.08 -15.48
C GLY A 449 5.43 -3.18 -15.57
N GLN A 450 6.08 -2.12 -16.06
CA GLN A 450 7.55 -2.06 -16.11
C GLN A 450 8.15 -2.04 -14.68
N SER A 451 7.62 -1.17 -13.83
CA SER A 451 8.00 -1.02 -12.43
C SER A 451 6.81 -0.52 -11.63
N PHE A 452 6.85 -0.71 -10.30
CA PHE A 452 5.79 -0.28 -9.41
C PHE A 452 6.38 0.46 -8.20
N MET A 453 5.77 1.57 -7.83
CA MET A 453 6.09 2.25 -6.58
C MET A 453 5.47 1.54 -5.38
N MET A 454 5.94 1.89 -4.19
CA MET A 454 5.37 1.41 -2.93
C MET A 454 3.86 1.66 -2.91
N HIS A 455 3.09 0.64 -2.53
CA HIS A 455 1.62 0.66 -2.44
C HIS A 455 0.86 0.88 -3.76
N GLN A 456 1.54 1.09 -4.90
CA GLN A 456 0.90 1.51 -6.15
C GLN A 456 -0.25 0.61 -6.60
N ILE A 457 -0.01 -0.70 -6.66
CA ILE A 457 -1.03 -1.66 -7.12
C ILE A 457 -2.23 -1.67 -6.18
N ARG A 458 -1.99 -1.67 -4.86
CA ARG A 458 -3.06 -1.69 -3.84
C ARG A 458 -3.92 -0.43 -3.92
N LYS A 459 -3.33 0.74 -4.15
CA LYS A 459 -4.05 1.99 -4.36
C LYS A 459 -4.79 2.03 -5.71
N MET A 460 -4.22 1.46 -6.77
CA MET A 460 -4.89 1.31 -8.08
C MET A 460 -6.15 0.44 -7.96
N VAL A 461 -6.05 -0.71 -7.27
CA VAL A 461 -7.19 -1.61 -7.03
C VAL A 461 -8.26 -0.93 -6.16
N ALA A 462 -7.87 -0.27 -5.07
CA ALA A 462 -8.82 0.44 -4.21
C ALA A 462 -9.58 1.53 -4.99
N MET A 463 -8.86 2.35 -5.76
CA MET A 463 -9.47 3.41 -6.58
C MET A 463 -10.44 2.84 -7.63
N ALA A 464 -10.06 1.77 -8.34
CA ALA A 464 -10.95 1.11 -9.29
C ALA A 464 -12.21 0.55 -8.61
N ALA A 465 -12.06 -0.11 -7.47
CA ALA A 465 -13.19 -0.61 -6.69
C ALA A 465 -14.10 0.53 -6.21
N MET A 466 -13.54 1.61 -5.68
CA MET A 466 -14.30 2.80 -5.27
C MET A 466 -15.07 3.44 -6.43
N VAL A 467 -14.44 3.62 -7.59
CA VAL A 467 -15.08 4.20 -8.78
C VAL A 467 -16.28 3.36 -9.23
N VAL A 468 -16.11 2.04 -9.29
CA VAL A 468 -17.19 1.13 -9.73
C VAL A 468 -18.31 1.12 -8.69
N ARG A 469 -17.99 0.85 -7.43
CA ARG A 469 -18.98 0.70 -6.36
C ARG A 469 -19.73 1.99 -6.08
N CYS A 470 -19.11 3.15 -6.27
CA CYS A 470 -19.75 4.45 -6.06
C CYS A 470 -20.53 4.95 -7.28
N GLY A 471 -20.65 4.18 -8.36
CA GLY A 471 -21.30 4.68 -9.58
C GLY A 471 -20.58 5.90 -10.16
N CYS A 472 -19.27 6.02 -9.94
CA CYS A 472 -18.47 7.14 -10.43
C CYS A 472 -18.14 6.93 -11.92
N ASP A 473 -17.95 8.03 -12.65
CA ASP A 473 -17.40 7.97 -14.01
C ASP A 473 -15.93 7.50 -13.95
N PRO A 474 -15.54 6.45 -14.70
CA PRO A 474 -14.17 5.96 -14.72
C PRO A 474 -13.14 6.99 -15.19
N GLN A 475 -13.56 8.05 -15.87
CA GLN A 475 -12.71 9.20 -16.18
C GLN A 475 -12.11 9.85 -14.92
N ARG A 476 -12.74 9.70 -13.75
CA ARG A 476 -12.19 10.12 -12.46
C ARG A 476 -10.76 9.63 -12.25
N ILE A 477 -10.44 8.40 -12.68
CA ILE A 477 -9.09 7.83 -12.57
C ILE A 477 -8.07 8.67 -13.35
N VAL A 478 -8.43 9.13 -14.55
CA VAL A 478 -7.55 9.96 -15.38
C VAL A 478 -7.28 11.30 -14.73
N GLU A 479 -8.29 11.89 -14.09
CA GLU A 479 -8.15 13.16 -13.37
C GLU A 479 -7.20 13.05 -12.17
N THR A 480 -7.10 11.88 -11.54
CA THR A 480 -6.16 11.65 -10.42
C THR A 480 -4.68 11.76 -10.81
N TYR A 481 -4.36 11.74 -12.10
CA TYR A 481 -3.00 11.98 -12.59
C TYR A 481 -2.62 13.47 -12.60
N GLY A 482 -3.60 14.36 -12.45
CA GLY A 482 -3.39 15.81 -12.34
C GLY A 482 -2.76 16.22 -11.01
N ALA A 483 -2.41 17.50 -10.86
CA ALA A 483 -1.64 17.97 -9.71
C ALA A 483 -2.39 17.97 -8.35
N ASN A 484 -3.69 17.72 -8.34
CA ASN A 484 -4.49 17.69 -7.12
C ASN A 484 -4.16 16.46 -6.27
N LYS A 485 -3.79 16.68 -5.00
CA LYS A 485 -3.37 15.61 -4.08
C LYS A 485 -4.56 14.98 -3.35
N ILE A 486 -5.02 13.81 -3.80
CA ILE A 486 -6.14 13.10 -3.16
C ILE A 486 -5.65 11.95 -2.26
N ALA A 487 -6.45 11.63 -1.25
CA ALA A 487 -6.22 10.51 -0.35
C ALA A 487 -6.79 9.22 -0.96
N ILE A 488 -6.00 8.52 -1.80
CA ILE A 488 -6.38 7.19 -2.29
C ILE A 488 -6.07 6.14 -1.21
N PRO A 489 -7.06 5.39 -0.71
CA PRO A 489 -6.84 4.37 0.32
C PRO A 489 -6.06 3.18 -0.23
N LYS A 490 -5.33 2.47 0.63
CA LYS A 490 -4.54 1.29 0.27
C LYS A 490 -5.32 0.01 0.58
N ALA A 491 -5.82 -0.67 -0.45
CA ALA A 491 -6.52 -1.96 -0.30
C ALA A 491 -5.68 -2.97 0.52
N PRO A 492 -6.28 -3.99 1.16
CA PRO A 492 -5.55 -5.01 1.92
C PRO A 492 -4.39 -5.66 1.14
N GLY A 493 -3.30 -6.00 1.82
CA GLY A 493 -2.17 -6.71 1.20
C GLY A 493 -2.48 -8.18 0.89
N LEU A 494 -3.47 -8.74 1.59
CA LEU A 494 -3.90 -10.13 1.54
C LEU A 494 -4.14 -10.63 0.11
N GLY A 495 -4.85 -9.85 -0.72
CA GLY A 495 -5.15 -10.24 -2.09
C GLY A 495 -3.97 -10.18 -3.06
N LEU A 496 -2.86 -9.52 -2.71
CA LEU A 496 -1.77 -9.24 -3.63
C LEU A 496 -0.75 -10.39 -3.67
N LEU A 497 -0.46 -10.87 -4.88
CA LEU A 497 0.68 -11.76 -5.12
C LEU A 497 1.48 -11.36 -6.37
N LEU A 498 2.80 -11.57 -6.31
CA LEU A 498 3.67 -11.48 -7.48
C LEU A 498 3.55 -12.77 -8.30
N GLU A 499 3.08 -12.68 -9.54
CA GLU A 499 3.04 -13.84 -10.44
C GLU A 499 4.45 -14.20 -10.90
N ARG A 500 5.14 -13.24 -11.52
CA ARG A 500 6.52 -13.41 -11.98
C ARG A 500 7.14 -12.08 -12.44
N PRO A 501 8.47 -11.94 -12.31
CA PRO A 501 9.25 -10.99 -13.09
C PRO A 501 9.49 -11.49 -14.53
N VAL A 502 9.71 -10.56 -15.45
CA VAL A 502 9.91 -10.81 -16.88
C VAL A 502 11.30 -10.32 -17.31
N PHE A 503 12.00 -11.16 -18.08
CA PHE A 503 13.41 -10.99 -18.45
C PHE A 503 13.64 -11.10 -19.97
N ASP A 504 12.68 -10.67 -20.80
CA ASP A 504 12.73 -10.75 -22.27
C ASP A 504 14.06 -10.25 -22.86
N SER A 505 14.58 -9.13 -22.36
CA SER A 505 15.84 -8.54 -22.83
C SER A 505 17.05 -9.38 -22.47
N TYR A 506 17.04 -10.03 -21.30
CA TYR A 506 18.07 -10.98 -20.89
C TYR A 506 17.96 -12.28 -21.70
N ASN A 507 16.76 -12.85 -21.80
CA ASN A 507 16.48 -14.09 -22.51
C ASN A 507 16.87 -14.03 -23.99
N ARG A 508 16.70 -12.89 -24.66
CA ARG A 508 17.15 -12.71 -26.04
C ARG A 508 18.67 -12.82 -26.22
N LYS A 509 19.46 -12.52 -25.17
CA LYS A 509 20.94 -12.54 -25.20
C LYS A 509 21.53 -13.87 -24.73
N THR A 510 20.70 -14.84 -24.32
CA THR A 510 21.21 -16.11 -23.79
C THR A 510 21.84 -16.98 -24.87
N HIS A 511 21.33 -16.93 -26.10
CA HIS A 511 21.92 -17.62 -27.26
C HIS A 511 23.38 -17.18 -27.54
N GLU A 512 23.71 -15.91 -27.29
CA GLU A 512 25.07 -15.39 -27.47
C GLU A 512 26.02 -15.84 -26.34
N THR A 513 25.48 -16.08 -25.15
CA THR A 513 26.26 -16.35 -23.93
C THR A 513 26.29 -17.82 -23.54
N GLY A 514 25.53 -18.67 -24.25
CA GLY A 514 25.37 -20.09 -23.95
C GLY A 514 24.78 -20.34 -22.55
N LYS A 515 23.96 -19.41 -22.04
CA LYS A 515 23.25 -19.53 -20.77
C LYS A 515 21.81 -19.97 -21.00
N ASP A 516 21.16 -20.45 -19.96
CA ASP A 516 19.74 -20.78 -20.03
C ASP A 516 18.87 -19.51 -19.88
N PRO A 517 17.75 -19.41 -20.62
CA PRO A 517 16.76 -18.37 -20.40
C PRO A 517 16.07 -18.56 -19.05
N ILE A 518 15.70 -17.44 -18.43
CA ILE A 518 14.82 -17.41 -17.26
C ILE A 518 13.39 -17.64 -17.76
N ASP A 519 12.85 -18.80 -17.44
CA ASP A 519 11.53 -19.23 -17.91
C ASP A 519 10.79 -19.99 -16.81
N PHE A 520 9.72 -19.37 -16.30
CA PHE A 520 8.86 -19.98 -15.27
C PHE A 520 7.89 -21.01 -15.85
N ASP A 521 7.64 -21.01 -17.17
CA ASP A 521 6.63 -21.89 -17.76
C ASP A 521 7.06 -23.36 -17.76
N LYS A 522 8.37 -23.63 -17.67
CA LYS A 522 8.92 -24.98 -17.40
C LYS A 522 8.40 -25.60 -16.10
N HIS A 523 7.99 -24.77 -15.14
CA HIS A 523 7.54 -25.16 -13.81
C HIS A 523 6.07 -24.78 -13.58
N ALA A 524 5.31 -24.49 -14.65
CA ALA A 524 3.96 -23.95 -14.55
C ALA A 524 3.02 -24.83 -13.71
N ASP A 525 3.03 -26.14 -13.91
CA ASP A 525 2.14 -27.06 -13.19
C ASP A 525 2.44 -27.08 -11.69
N THR A 526 3.73 -27.16 -11.31
CA THR A 526 4.16 -27.12 -9.91
C THR A 526 3.91 -25.76 -9.25
N ILE A 527 4.07 -24.66 -10.02
CA ILE A 527 3.75 -23.32 -9.53
C ILE A 527 2.25 -23.18 -9.32
N ASN A 528 1.42 -23.68 -10.23
CA ASN A 528 -0.03 -23.61 -10.10
C ASN A 528 -0.55 -24.46 -8.93
N GLU A 529 0.01 -25.65 -8.71
CA GLU A 529 -0.27 -26.47 -7.52
C GLU A 529 0.07 -25.71 -6.24
N PHE A 530 1.26 -25.12 -6.18
CA PHE A 530 1.71 -24.35 -5.04
C PHE A 530 0.86 -23.10 -4.82
N LYS A 531 0.50 -22.37 -5.88
CA LYS A 531 -0.40 -21.21 -5.82
C LYS A 531 -1.73 -21.61 -5.19
N GLN A 532 -2.32 -22.71 -5.63
CA GLN A 532 -3.58 -23.17 -5.05
C GLN A 532 -3.42 -23.50 -3.55
N ARG A 533 -2.49 -24.40 -3.21
CA ARG A 533 -2.35 -24.96 -1.86
C ARG A 533 -1.79 -23.97 -0.83
N GLU A 534 -0.82 -23.15 -1.20
CA GLU A 534 -0.05 -22.33 -0.25
C GLU A 534 -0.35 -20.83 -0.33
N ILE A 535 -0.94 -20.34 -1.42
CA ILE A 535 -1.28 -18.92 -1.58
C ILE A 535 -2.79 -18.72 -1.52
N TYR A 536 -3.52 -19.24 -2.51
CA TYR A 536 -4.95 -19.02 -2.66
C TYR A 536 -5.73 -19.56 -1.44
N ASP A 537 -5.54 -20.82 -1.06
CA ASP A 537 -6.23 -21.41 0.09
C ASP A 537 -5.99 -20.63 1.40
N ARG A 538 -4.83 -19.99 1.55
CA ARG A 538 -4.51 -19.14 2.71
C ARG A 538 -5.20 -17.79 2.63
N ILE A 539 -5.20 -17.16 1.46
CA ILE A 539 -5.94 -15.90 1.21
C ILE A 539 -7.40 -16.08 1.60
N PHE A 540 -8.02 -17.17 1.17
CA PHE A 540 -9.45 -17.41 1.45
C PHE A 540 -9.72 -17.72 2.91
N ARG A 541 -8.86 -18.50 3.55
CA ARG A 541 -8.98 -18.78 4.99
C ARG A 541 -8.83 -17.51 5.82
N GLU A 542 -7.82 -16.69 5.52
CA GLU A 542 -7.57 -15.46 6.24
C GLU A 542 -8.70 -14.43 6.02
N GLU A 543 -9.28 -14.33 4.83
CA GLU A 543 -10.47 -13.50 4.62
C GLU A 543 -11.71 -14.04 5.34
N GLU A 544 -11.87 -15.36 5.43
CA GLU A 544 -12.97 -15.99 6.18
C GLU A 544 -12.84 -15.76 7.69
N GLU A 545 -11.62 -15.65 8.22
CA GLU A 545 -11.35 -15.38 9.64
C GLU A 545 -11.36 -13.89 10.00
N THR A 546 -10.78 -13.04 9.14
CA THR A 546 -10.53 -11.62 9.45
C THR A 546 -11.51 -10.65 8.80
N HIS A 547 -12.19 -11.07 7.73
CA HIS A 547 -13.07 -10.22 6.92
C HIS A 547 -12.39 -8.91 6.47
N ALA A 548 -11.09 -8.97 6.18
CA ALA A 548 -10.25 -7.81 5.90
C ALA A 548 -10.81 -6.91 4.79
N PHE A 549 -11.38 -7.49 3.73
CA PHE A 549 -12.00 -6.72 2.65
C PHE A 549 -13.31 -6.04 3.09
N SER A 550 -14.20 -6.78 3.76
CA SER A 550 -15.47 -6.20 4.23
C SER A 550 -15.23 -5.12 5.29
N ALA A 551 -14.25 -5.29 6.17
CA ALA A 551 -13.87 -4.29 7.16
C ALA A 551 -13.31 -3.03 6.48
N PHE A 552 -12.39 -3.19 5.53
CA PHE A 552 -11.80 -2.07 4.78
C PHE A 552 -12.85 -1.22 4.04
N PHE A 553 -13.74 -1.85 3.26
CA PHE A 553 -14.77 -1.11 2.54
C PHE A 553 -15.90 -0.62 3.47
N GLY A 554 -16.18 -1.35 4.54
CA GLY A 554 -17.12 -0.93 5.58
C GLY A 554 -16.66 0.34 6.27
N HIS A 555 -15.38 0.44 6.62
CA HIS A 555 -14.79 1.66 7.17
C HIS A 555 -14.93 2.83 6.18
N LEU A 556 -14.54 2.64 4.91
CA LEU A 556 -14.66 3.69 3.87
C LEU A 556 -16.09 4.22 3.71
N ASP A 557 -17.10 3.36 3.82
CA ASP A 557 -18.51 3.76 3.67
C ASP A 557 -18.99 4.64 4.82
N HIS A 558 -18.45 4.38 6.01
CA HIS A 558 -18.84 4.97 7.28
C HIS A 558 -17.98 6.18 7.67
N TYR A 559 -16.82 6.34 7.05
CA TYR A 559 -15.91 7.44 7.30
C TYR A 559 -16.57 8.78 6.98
N SER A 560 -16.86 9.57 8.00
CA SER A 560 -17.76 10.73 7.93
C SER A 560 -17.12 12.01 7.40
N GLN A 561 -15.84 11.98 7.07
CA GLN A 561 -15.11 13.13 6.57
C GLN A 561 -15.13 13.17 5.03
N GLU A 562 -14.74 14.31 4.46
CA GLU A 562 -14.96 14.60 3.03
C GLU A 562 -13.87 14.00 2.10
N GLU A 563 -12.79 13.41 2.63
CA GLU A 563 -11.57 13.02 1.90
C GLU A 563 -11.84 12.03 0.76
N PHE A 564 -12.81 11.15 0.92
CA PHE A 564 -13.17 10.13 -0.08
C PHE A 564 -14.29 10.59 -1.03
N LEU A 565 -14.85 11.78 -0.86
CA LEU A 565 -15.96 12.27 -1.69
C LEU A 565 -15.57 12.60 -3.13
N TYR A 566 -14.30 12.46 -3.50
CA TYR A 566 -13.85 12.58 -4.89
C TYR A 566 -14.47 11.55 -5.82
N VAL A 567 -15.03 10.46 -5.29
CA VAL A 567 -15.76 9.45 -6.08
C VAL A 567 -17.24 9.78 -6.30
N THR A 568 -17.75 10.85 -5.69
CA THR A 568 -19.10 11.34 -5.97
C THR A 568 -19.15 12.13 -7.30
N SER A 569 -20.36 12.50 -7.73
CA SER A 569 -20.54 13.38 -8.90
C SER A 569 -19.90 14.77 -8.70
N GLY A 570 -19.69 15.22 -7.46
CA GLY A 570 -18.97 16.47 -7.16
C GLY A 570 -17.46 16.40 -7.41
N GLY A 571 -16.91 15.20 -7.57
CA GLY A 571 -15.56 14.96 -8.04
C GLY A 571 -14.44 15.43 -7.13
N ILE A 572 -13.22 15.56 -7.70
CA ILE A 572 -12.03 15.95 -6.91
C ILE A 572 -12.28 17.18 -6.00
N PRO A 573 -13.00 18.24 -6.43
CA PRO A 573 -13.35 19.37 -5.56
C PRO A 573 -14.28 19.04 -4.38
N ALA A 574 -15.07 17.98 -4.46
CA ALA A 574 -15.93 17.52 -3.36
C ALA A 574 -15.13 16.85 -2.24
N ALA A 575 -13.95 16.31 -2.54
CA ALA A 575 -12.99 16.00 -1.50
C ALA A 575 -12.34 17.30 -1.03
N ARG A 576 -12.48 17.64 0.26
CA ARG A 576 -11.69 18.74 0.84
C ARG A 576 -10.21 18.39 0.78
N LEU A 577 -9.59 18.84 -0.29
CA LEU A 577 -8.16 18.98 -0.41
C LEU A 577 -7.75 20.08 0.57
N VAL A 578 -7.10 19.73 1.68
CA VAL A 578 -6.54 20.72 2.60
C VAL A 578 -5.64 21.65 1.78
N SER A 579 -6.06 22.91 1.64
CA SER A 579 -5.32 23.93 0.92
C SER A 579 -4.07 24.27 1.73
N VAL A 580 -2.89 24.02 1.16
CA VAL A 580 -1.58 24.30 1.77
C VAL A 580 -1.47 25.79 2.16
N PRO A 581 -1.33 26.17 3.44
CA PRO A 581 -0.74 27.42 3.84
C PRO A 581 0.78 27.29 3.82
N ALA A 582 1.45 28.40 3.51
CA ALA A 582 2.88 28.46 3.21
C ALA A 582 3.82 28.19 4.41
N ASN A 583 3.35 27.69 5.55
CA ASN A 583 4.16 27.29 6.71
C ASN A 583 3.30 26.44 7.68
N GLY A 584 3.59 25.15 7.87
CA GLY A 584 2.95 24.38 8.95
C GLY A 584 3.09 22.86 8.86
N THR A 585 3.69 22.26 9.87
CA THR A 585 3.90 20.81 10.04
C THR A 585 2.66 20.01 10.47
N GLU A 586 1.53 20.68 10.76
CA GLU A 586 0.32 20.05 11.32
C GLU A 586 -0.60 19.39 10.28
N GLU A 587 -0.54 19.78 9.01
CA GLU A 587 -1.58 19.43 8.02
C GLU A 587 -1.34 18.11 7.26
N LYS A 588 -0.07 17.70 7.14
CA LYS A 588 0.27 16.35 6.67
C LYS A 588 -0.32 15.26 7.57
N LYS A 589 -0.72 15.63 8.78
CA LYS A 589 -1.26 14.73 9.79
C LYS A 589 -2.67 14.29 9.42
N SER A 590 -3.60 15.18 9.06
CA SER A 590 -5.02 14.82 8.83
C SER A 590 -5.25 13.83 7.66
N GLN A 591 -4.67 14.01 6.47
CA GLN A 591 -4.81 13.02 5.39
C GLN A 591 -4.11 11.68 5.71
N ARG A 592 -3.00 11.75 6.45
CA ARG A 592 -2.26 10.57 6.88
C ARG A 592 -3.00 9.83 8.00
N GLU A 593 -3.65 10.56 8.89
CA GLU A 593 -4.54 10.07 9.94
C GLU A 593 -5.75 9.39 9.30
N ALA A 594 -6.45 10.04 8.36
CA ALA A 594 -7.54 9.44 7.59
C ALA A 594 -7.14 8.13 6.90
N LEU A 595 -5.99 8.10 6.22
CA LEU A 595 -5.48 6.88 5.59
C LEU A 595 -5.04 5.84 6.62
N ALA A 596 -4.45 6.24 7.74
CA ALA A 596 -3.99 5.31 8.78
C ALA A 596 -5.17 4.67 9.53
N GLU A 597 -6.25 5.41 9.76
CA GLU A 597 -7.51 4.92 10.34
C GLU A 597 -8.11 3.84 9.43
N VAL A 598 -8.24 4.12 8.13
CA VAL A 598 -8.78 3.14 7.15
C VAL A 598 -7.86 1.92 7.00
N GLU A 599 -6.54 2.12 6.99
CA GLU A 599 -5.57 1.06 6.72
C GLU A 599 -5.22 0.20 7.95
N GLY A 600 -5.65 0.62 9.15
CA GLY A 600 -5.43 -0.05 10.44
C GLY A 600 -3.96 -0.08 10.90
N ALA A 601 -3.74 -0.60 12.13
CA ALA A 601 -2.43 -0.72 12.79
C ALA A 601 -1.39 -1.60 12.04
N ALA A 602 -1.78 -2.23 10.92
CA ALA A 602 -0.86 -2.95 10.04
C ALA A 602 0.05 -2.02 9.19
N SER A 603 -0.14 -0.70 9.28
CA SER A 603 0.54 0.33 8.47
C SER A 603 1.81 0.94 9.09
N GLU A 604 2.27 0.50 10.27
CA GLU A 604 3.38 1.15 11.00
C GLU A 604 4.78 1.05 10.38
N ASP A 605 4.98 0.40 9.22
CA ASP A 605 6.30 0.32 8.57
C ASP A 605 6.60 1.51 7.63
N GLU A 606 6.22 2.72 8.07
CA GLU A 606 6.48 3.99 7.37
C GLU A 606 7.83 4.61 7.80
N GLY A 607 8.61 3.93 8.66
CA GLY A 607 9.71 4.53 9.43
C GLY A 607 11.15 4.24 8.96
N ALA A 608 11.39 3.26 8.09
CA ALA A 608 12.76 2.93 7.66
C ALA A 608 13.07 3.50 6.26
N PRO A 609 13.94 4.52 6.11
CA PRO A 609 14.41 4.92 4.79
C PRO A 609 15.11 3.73 4.12
N PRO A 610 15.06 3.62 2.77
CA PRO A 610 15.70 2.55 2.05
C PRO A 610 17.19 2.55 2.35
N ASN A 611 17.64 1.57 3.14
CA ASN A 611 19.06 1.39 3.42
C ASN A 611 19.74 0.94 2.12
N GLY A 612 20.18 1.89 1.27
CA GLY A 612 20.91 1.59 0.04
C GLY A 612 20.53 2.34 -1.24
N GLY A 613 19.70 3.40 -1.22
CA GLY A 613 19.47 4.23 -2.42
C GLY A 613 18.73 3.53 -3.57
N GLU A 614 18.09 2.41 -3.29
CA GLU A 614 17.23 1.70 -4.24
C GLU A 614 15.77 1.93 -3.80
N GLU A 615 15.17 3.00 -4.30
CA GLU A 615 13.73 3.25 -4.21
C GLU A 615 13.00 2.42 -5.28
N GLY A 616 12.05 1.58 -4.87
CA GLY A 616 10.94 1.04 -5.70
C GLY A 616 11.34 0.28 -6.98
N GLY A 617 11.17 -1.04 -6.97
CA GLY A 617 11.42 -1.92 -8.12
C GLY A 617 10.41 -1.82 -9.24
#